data_AF-A0A6A5H7U4-F1
#
_entry.id   AF-A0A6A5H7U4-F1
#
_cell.length_a   1.000
_cell.length_b   1.000
_cell.length_c   1.000
_cell.angle_alpha   90.00
_cell.angle_beta   90.00
_cell.angle_gamma   90.00
#
_symmetry.space_group_name_H-M   'P 1'
#
loop_
_entity.id
_entity.type
_entity.pdbx_description
1 polymer ?
#
loop_
_entity_poly.entity_id
_entity_poly.type
_entity_poly.pdbx_seq_one_letter_code
_entity_poly.pdbx_strand_id
1 'polypeptide(L)'
;MSIESSSGSIVFNNYSFMVIGRHRQAEYPPTGIRVFDGNTVSADVGYLSENELLIYWDCPYIGFKTVLSHLVHLFNCTTSHLGLTNMSMPADICLSIVELIRSRQTVIDSLVICSSTMSDENVFRIVNRLKVIEYLEIYQDPPRDLNISFTSKSVYITFSSWITLKHLNSMKHCTVIRLRESTLTDEDMTSFLES
;
A
#
# COMPACT_ATOMS: atom_id res chain seq x y z
N MET A 1 -20.47 10.25 3.99
CA MET A 1 -19.07 10.43 4.43
C MET A 1 -18.86 9.47 5.60
N SER A 2 -18.77 8.19 5.25
CA SER A 2 -18.60 7.06 6.17
C SER A 2 -17.17 7.09 6.69
N ILE A 3 -16.98 6.75 7.96
CA ILE A 3 -15.67 6.48 8.56
C ILE A 3 -15.20 5.16 7.96
N GLU A 4 -14.71 5.19 6.73
CA GLU A 4 -14.41 4.00 5.92
C GLU A 4 -13.04 3.43 6.31
N SER A 5 -13.08 2.29 7.00
CA SER A 5 -12.15 1.16 6.83
C SER A 5 -10.66 1.49 6.62
N SER A 6 -10.10 2.43 7.37
CA SER A 6 -8.66 2.66 7.37
C SER A 6 -7.93 1.39 7.82
N SER A 7 -7.12 0.81 6.94
CA SER A 7 -6.31 -0.36 7.22
C SER A 7 -4.91 -0.22 6.64
N GLY A 8 -3.90 -0.54 7.45
CA GLY A 8 -2.57 -0.81 6.96
C GLY A 8 -2.33 -2.32 6.93
N SER A 9 -1.86 -2.86 5.81
CA SER A 9 -1.47 -4.26 5.68
C SER A 9 0.02 -4.39 5.40
N ILE A 10 0.69 -5.33 6.06
CA ILE A 10 2.07 -5.71 5.79
C ILE A 10 2.15 -7.22 5.71
N VAL A 11 2.91 -7.73 4.73
CA VAL A 11 3.22 -9.16 4.66
C VAL A 11 4.70 -9.41 4.92
N PHE A 12 4.98 -10.32 5.86
CA PHE A 12 6.30 -10.89 6.14
C PHE A 12 6.20 -12.42 6.10
N ASN A 13 7.05 -13.10 5.33
CA ASN A 13 7.10 -14.57 5.25
C ASN A 13 5.71 -15.22 5.03
N ASN A 14 4.89 -14.67 4.14
CA ASN A 14 3.51 -15.09 3.85
C ASN A 14 2.48 -14.86 4.97
N TYR A 15 2.87 -14.25 6.10
CA TYR A 15 1.94 -13.79 7.14
C TYR A 15 1.55 -12.34 6.92
N SER A 16 0.25 -12.08 6.83
CA SER A 16 -0.36 -10.76 6.72
C SER A 16 -0.75 -10.22 8.10
N PHE A 17 -0.30 -9.00 8.36
CA PHE A 17 -0.62 -8.25 9.57
C PHE A 17 -1.41 -7.03 9.17
N MET A 18 -2.68 -6.98 9.57
CA MET A 18 -3.61 -5.91 9.25
C MET A 18 -3.92 -5.09 10.50
N VAL A 19 -3.50 -3.83 10.51
CA VAL A 19 -3.86 -2.90 11.59
C VAL A 19 -5.13 -2.16 11.21
N ILE A 20 -6.13 -2.28 12.07
CA ILE A 20 -7.48 -1.72 11.86
C ILE A 20 -7.97 -0.94 13.08
N GLY A 21 -8.97 -0.08 12.87
CA GLY A 21 -9.59 0.69 13.94
C GLY A 21 -10.26 -0.18 14.99
N ARG A 22 -10.06 0.13 16.28
CA ARG A 22 -10.67 -0.61 17.40
C ARG A 22 -12.20 -0.70 17.33
N HIS A 23 -12.86 0.29 16.73
CA HIS A 23 -14.31 0.26 16.50
C HIS A 23 -14.80 -0.97 15.69
N ARG A 24 -13.91 -1.62 14.92
CA ARG A 24 -14.24 -2.82 14.12
C ARG A 24 -14.24 -4.12 14.92
N GLN A 25 -13.99 -4.09 16.23
CA GLN A 25 -14.08 -5.28 17.09
C GLN A 25 -15.48 -5.90 17.10
N ALA A 26 -16.53 -5.12 16.83
CA ALA A 26 -17.89 -5.64 16.70
C ALA A 26 -18.07 -6.50 15.45
N GLU A 27 -17.37 -6.18 14.35
CA GLU A 27 -17.39 -6.97 13.10
C GLU A 27 -16.51 -8.22 13.23
N TYR A 28 -15.34 -8.07 13.86
CA TYR A 28 -14.36 -9.12 14.05
C TYR A 28 -13.95 -9.15 15.53
N PRO A 29 -14.55 -10.03 16.35
CA PRO A 29 -14.22 -10.09 17.78
C PRO A 29 -12.75 -10.49 18.01
N PRO A 30 -12.05 -9.82 18.94
CA PRO A 30 -10.68 -10.18 19.27
C PRO A 30 -10.62 -11.55 19.95
N THR A 31 -9.57 -12.30 19.66
CA THR A 31 -9.31 -13.65 20.19
C THR A 31 -8.15 -13.68 21.18
N GLY A 32 -7.43 -12.56 21.36
CA GLY A 32 -6.38 -12.45 22.35
C GLY A 32 -5.74 -11.07 22.40
N ILE A 33 -4.64 -10.98 23.14
CA ILE A 33 -3.85 -9.76 23.31
C ILE A 33 -2.40 -10.06 22.88
N ARG A 34 -1.76 -9.10 22.22
CA ARG A 34 -0.33 -9.12 21.89
C ARG A 34 0.35 -7.86 22.39
N VAL A 35 1.63 -7.98 22.71
CA VAL A 35 2.45 -6.87 23.15
C VAL A 35 3.50 -6.56 22.10
N PHE A 36 3.67 -5.28 21.81
CA PHE A 36 4.56 -4.71 20.81
C PHE A 36 5.57 -3.78 21.50
N ASP A 37 6.55 -3.29 20.72
CA ASP A 37 7.54 -2.31 21.16
C ASP A 37 8.27 -2.68 22.46
N GLY A 38 8.99 -3.81 22.45
CA GLY A 38 9.77 -4.26 23.61
C GLY A 38 8.93 -4.60 24.84
N ASN A 39 7.68 -5.03 24.64
CA ASN A 39 6.69 -5.36 25.67
C ASN A 39 6.06 -4.16 26.41
N THR A 40 6.03 -2.98 25.79
CA THR A 40 5.50 -1.75 26.43
C THR A 40 4.09 -1.38 26.00
N VAL A 41 3.64 -1.86 24.83
CA VAL A 41 2.32 -1.51 24.29
C VAL A 41 1.53 -2.75 23.91
N SER A 42 0.34 -2.93 24.47
CA SER A 42 -0.55 -4.04 24.13
C SER A 42 -1.66 -3.62 23.18
N ALA A 43 -2.01 -4.52 22.25
CA ALA A 43 -3.22 -4.41 21.45
C ALA A 43 -3.98 -5.72 21.41
N ASP A 44 -5.30 -5.61 21.31
CA ASP A 44 -6.15 -6.74 21.01
C ASP A 44 -5.81 -7.26 19.61
N VAL A 45 -5.91 -8.57 19.44
CA VAL A 45 -5.70 -9.23 18.16
C VAL A 45 -6.84 -10.17 17.83
N GLY A 46 -7.14 -10.30 16.54
CA GLY A 46 -8.14 -11.19 15.99
C GLY A 46 -7.50 -12.05 14.91
N TYR A 47 -8.02 -13.25 14.72
CA TYR A 47 -7.56 -14.15 13.66
C TYR A 47 -8.60 -14.14 12.54
N LEU A 48 -8.18 -13.79 11.33
CA LEU A 48 -9.06 -13.80 10.16
C LEU A 48 -8.94 -15.12 9.40
N SER A 49 -7.72 -15.59 9.17
CA SER A 49 -7.38 -16.85 8.51
C SER A 49 -5.98 -17.32 8.92
N GLU A 50 -5.54 -18.49 8.44
CA GLU A 50 -4.27 -19.16 8.82
C GLU A 50 -3.06 -18.25 8.86
N ASN A 51 -2.97 -17.31 7.92
CA ASN A 51 -1.85 -16.41 7.78
C ASN A 51 -2.26 -14.95 7.93
N GLU A 52 -3.43 -14.64 8.50
CA GLU A 52 -3.94 -13.27 8.58
C GLU A 52 -4.33 -12.88 10.01
N LEU A 53 -3.60 -11.92 10.55
CA LEU A 53 -3.83 -11.37 11.88
C LEU A 53 -4.40 -9.95 11.78
N LEU A 54 -5.51 -9.73 12.47
CA LEU A 54 -6.08 -8.41 12.74
C LEU A 54 -5.49 -7.86 14.03
N ILE A 55 -5.06 -6.60 14.02
CA ILE A 55 -4.51 -5.91 15.19
C ILE A 55 -5.31 -4.63 15.38
N TYR A 56 -5.97 -4.49 16.52
CA TYR A 56 -6.90 -3.40 16.77
C TYR A 56 -6.19 -2.24 17.46
N TRP A 57 -6.31 -1.05 16.89
CA TRP A 57 -5.72 0.17 17.43
C TRP A 57 -6.71 1.33 17.39
N ASP A 58 -6.69 2.23 18.38
CA ASP A 58 -7.52 3.44 18.37
C ASP A 58 -7.16 4.35 17.20
N CYS A 59 -5.86 4.46 16.95
CA CYS A 59 -5.28 5.18 15.83
C CYS A 59 -4.52 4.19 14.91
N PRO A 60 -5.15 3.72 13.82
CA PRO A 60 -4.60 2.66 12.98
C PRO A 60 -3.20 2.95 12.41
N TYR A 61 -2.90 4.19 12.04
CA TYR A 61 -1.58 4.51 11.49
C TYR A 61 -0.46 4.54 12.54
N ILE A 62 -0.76 4.94 13.79
CA ILE A 62 0.19 4.79 14.90
C ILE A 62 0.43 3.31 15.15
N GLY A 63 -0.65 2.53 15.26
CA GLY A 63 -0.56 1.08 15.45
C GLY A 63 0.24 0.40 14.33
N PHE A 64 0.00 0.78 13.09
CA PHE A 64 0.69 0.24 11.92
C PHE A 64 2.20 0.50 11.96
N LYS A 65 2.62 1.72 12.29
CA LYS A 65 4.04 2.05 12.46
C LYS A 65 4.66 1.26 13.61
N THR A 66 3.97 1.11 14.74
CA THR A 66 4.44 0.34 15.89
C THR A 66 4.57 -1.15 15.57
N VAL A 67 3.56 -1.73 14.93
CA VAL A 67 3.56 -3.13 14.48
C VAL A 67 4.68 -3.36 13.48
N LEU A 68 4.82 -2.51 12.46
CA LEU A 68 5.90 -2.62 11.49
C LEU A 68 7.27 -2.57 12.18
N SER A 69 7.49 -1.58 13.04
CA SER A 69 8.75 -1.48 13.81
C SER A 69 9.02 -2.77 14.57
N HIS A 70 8.03 -3.28 15.31
CA HIS A 70 8.16 -4.53 16.05
C HIS A 70 8.48 -5.73 15.15
N LEU A 71 7.74 -5.90 14.05
CA LEU A 71 7.92 -7.00 13.10
C LEU A 71 9.29 -6.94 12.41
N VAL A 72 9.76 -5.75 12.05
CA VAL A 72 11.08 -5.52 11.46
C VAL A 72 12.19 -5.95 12.43
N HIS A 73 12.05 -5.67 13.72
CA HIS A 73 13.03 -6.12 14.73
C HIS A 73 12.92 -7.63 15.01
N LEU A 74 11.71 -8.16 15.08
CA LEU A 74 11.44 -9.56 15.40
C LEU A 74 11.85 -10.51 14.25
N PHE A 75 11.45 -10.14 13.03
CA PHE A 75 11.71 -10.89 11.82
C PHE A 75 12.84 -10.22 11.06
N ASN A 76 13.98 -10.90 10.95
CA ASN A 76 15.10 -10.48 10.11
C ASN A 76 14.85 -10.79 8.62
N CYS A 77 13.64 -10.52 8.13
CA CYS A 77 13.25 -10.73 6.74
C CYS A 77 12.77 -9.44 6.07
N THR A 78 12.57 -9.56 4.77
CA THR A 78 12.13 -8.50 3.86
C THR A 78 10.60 -8.37 3.88
N THR A 79 10.10 -7.15 3.74
CA THR A 79 8.67 -6.88 3.57
C THR A 79 8.27 -7.18 2.13
N SER A 80 7.41 -8.15 1.88
CA SER A 80 6.97 -8.48 0.51
C SER A 80 5.85 -7.56 0.03
N HIS A 81 4.93 -7.18 0.93
CA HIS A 81 3.78 -6.34 0.61
C HIS A 81 3.64 -5.17 1.59
N LEU A 82 3.32 -4.01 1.03
CA LEU A 82 2.93 -2.81 1.77
C LEU A 82 1.59 -2.30 1.23
N GLY A 83 0.55 -2.36 2.06
CA GLY A 83 -0.76 -1.77 1.76
C GLY A 83 -1.07 -0.60 2.67
N LEU A 84 -1.28 0.56 2.07
CA LEU A 84 -1.67 1.81 2.71
C LEU A 84 -3.05 2.21 2.20
N THR A 85 -4.12 1.62 2.76
CA THR A 85 -5.49 1.73 2.24
C THR A 85 -6.41 2.50 3.18
N ASN A 86 -7.15 3.47 2.65
CA ASN A 86 -8.12 4.30 3.39
C ASN A 86 -7.53 4.97 4.64
N MET A 87 -6.21 5.13 4.67
CA MET A 87 -5.52 5.68 5.81
C MET A 87 -5.51 7.21 5.69
N SER A 88 -6.18 7.88 6.64
CA SER A 88 -6.00 9.31 6.92
C SER A 88 -4.63 9.59 7.56
N MET A 89 -3.60 8.89 7.11
CA MET A 89 -2.25 8.91 7.67
C MET A 89 -1.52 10.15 7.16
N PRO A 90 -0.96 10.96 8.06
CA PRO A 90 -0.07 12.05 7.69
C PRO A 90 1.08 11.57 6.78
N ALA A 91 1.41 12.36 5.76
CA ALA A 91 2.40 11.98 4.74
C ALA A 91 3.80 11.72 5.33
N ASP A 92 4.18 12.43 6.39
CA ASP A 92 5.44 12.22 7.13
C ASP A 92 5.49 10.84 7.81
N ILE A 93 4.37 10.36 8.35
CA ILE A 93 4.28 9.02 8.92
C ILE A 93 4.41 7.97 7.81
N CYS A 94 3.70 8.13 6.69
CA CYS A 94 3.82 7.26 5.51
C CYS A 94 5.27 7.18 5.01
N LEU A 95 5.92 8.34 4.83
CA LEU A 95 7.31 8.42 4.41
C LEU A 95 8.24 7.74 5.43
N SER A 96 7.99 7.90 6.73
CA SER A 96 8.79 7.23 7.76
C SER A 96 8.68 5.69 7.70
N ILE A 97 7.50 5.16 7.37
CA ILE A 97 7.28 3.72 7.14
C ILE A 97 8.07 3.25 5.91
N VAL A 98 7.96 4.00 4.81
CA VAL A 98 8.65 3.68 3.55
C VAL A 98 10.16 3.73 3.75
N GLU A 99 10.69 4.72 4.48
CA GLU A 99 12.12 4.80 4.80
C GLU A 99 12.58 3.67 5.72
N LEU A 100 11.76 3.25 6.69
CA LEU A 100 12.06 2.09 7.52
C LEU A 100 12.22 0.83 6.66
N ILE A 101 11.30 0.59 5.73
CA ILE A 101 11.42 -0.53 4.78
C ILE A 101 12.66 -0.33 3.88
N ARG A 102 12.83 0.87 3.32
CA ARG A 102 13.91 1.20 2.39
C ARG A 102 15.31 1.02 2.97
N SER A 103 15.45 1.23 4.29
CA SER A 103 16.71 1.02 5.00
C SER A 103 17.20 -0.44 4.97
N ARG A 104 16.30 -1.40 4.68
CA ARG A 104 16.59 -2.84 4.66
C ARG A 104 16.48 -3.45 3.27
N GLN A 105 15.68 -2.86 2.38
CA GLN A 105 15.44 -3.38 1.04
C GLN A 105 15.00 -2.25 0.10
N THR A 106 15.32 -2.37 -1.18
CA THR A 106 14.85 -1.41 -2.20
C THR A 106 13.76 -1.97 -3.12
N VAL A 107 13.53 -3.29 -3.04
CA VAL A 107 12.59 -4.02 -3.88
C VAL A 107 11.50 -4.62 -3.01
N ILE A 108 10.25 -4.51 -3.44
CA ILE A 108 9.09 -5.18 -2.84
C ILE A 108 8.23 -5.83 -3.91
N ASP A 109 7.50 -6.87 -3.54
CA ASP A 109 6.64 -7.58 -4.48
C ASP A 109 5.41 -6.74 -4.78
N SER A 110 4.78 -6.16 -3.74
CA SER A 110 3.50 -5.50 -3.89
C SER A 110 3.36 -4.20 -3.09
N LEU A 111 2.81 -3.18 -3.74
CA LEU A 111 2.50 -1.88 -3.15
C LEU A 111 1.06 -1.47 -3.50
N VAL A 112 0.27 -1.17 -2.48
CA VAL A 112 -1.09 -0.62 -2.63
C VAL A 112 -1.13 0.72 -1.92
N ILE A 113 -1.51 1.79 -2.62
CA ILE A 113 -1.68 3.11 -2.02
C ILE A 113 -3.05 3.70 -2.38
N CYS A 114 -3.87 3.87 -1.34
CA CYS A 114 -5.14 4.56 -1.36
C CYS A 114 -5.22 5.46 -0.12
N SER A 115 -5.12 6.78 -0.31
CA SER A 115 -5.24 7.74 0.77
C SER A 115 -6.15 8.88 0.39
N SER A 116 -7.11 9.19 1.27
CA SER A 116 -7.99 10.34 1.12
C SER A 116 -7.39 11.65 1.62
N THR A 117 -6.19 11.61 2.23
CA THR A 117 -5.60 12.77 2.93
C THR A 117 -4.20 13.15 2.45
N MET A 118 -3.48 12.24 1.80
CA MET A 118 -2.21 12.57 1.18
C MET A 118 -2.41 13.29 -0.15
N SER A 119 -1.62 14.33 -0.39
CA SER A 119 -1.52 14.93 -1.73
C SER A 119 -0.95 13.92 -2.72
N ASP A 120 -1.33 14.06 -3.99
CA ASP A 120 -0.83 13.22 -5.07
C ASP A 120 0.70 13.21 -5.10
N GLU A 121 1.32 14.39 -5.03
CA GLU A 121 2.79 14.52 -4.99
C GLU A 121 3.43 13.63 -3.91
N ASN A 122 2.86 13.58 -2.71
CA ASN A 122 3.39 12.72 -1.65
C ASN A 122 3.20 11.23 -1.94
N VAL A 123 2.07 10.83 -2.53
CA VAL A 123 1.84 9.44 -2.95
C VAL A 123 2.90 9.01 -3.96
N PHE A 124 3.21 9.83 -4.94
CA PHE A 124 4.19 9.45 -5.95
C PHE A 124 5.64 9.59 -5.49
N ARG A 125 5.92 10.48 -4.54
CA ARG A 125 7.18 10.46 -3.79
C ARG A 125 7.37 9.15 -3.04
N ILE A 126 6.29 8.48 -2.60
CA ILE A 126 6.35 7.16 -1.98
C ILE A 126 6.56 6.08 -3.05
N VAL A 127 5.74 6.06 -4.12
CA VAL A 127 5.83 5.06 -5.20
C VAL A 127 7.25 5.03 -5.78
N ASN A 128 7.86 6.17 -6.04
CA ASN A 128 9.19 6.26 -6.63
C ASN A 128 10.35 5.90 -5.67
N ARG A 129 10.10 5.64 -4.38
CA ARG A 129 11.14 5.22 -3.41
C ARG A 129 11.36 3.72 -3.35
N LEU A 130 10.44 2.93 -3.88
CA LEU A 130 10.48 1.48 -3.84
C LEU A 130 10.37 0.94 -5.27
N LYS A 131 11.18 -0.06 -5.61
CA LYS A 131 11.01 -0.81 -6.85
C LYS A 131 9.98 -1.91 -6.61
N VAL A 132 8.82 -1.81 -7.24
CA VAL A 132 7.70 -2.75 -7.07
C VAL A 132 7.69 -3.73 -8.24
N ILE A 133 7.81 -5.04 -7.99
CA ILE A 133 8.07 -6.02 -9.07
C ILE A 133 6.87 -6.88 -9.47
N GLU A 134 5.93 -7.19 -8.58
CA GLU A 134 4.78 -8.03 -8.91
C GLU A 134 3.52 -7.20 -9.13
N TYR A 135 3.10 -6.39 -8.15
CA TYR A 135 1.80 -5.71 -8.16
C TYR A 135 1.84 -4.29 -7.60
N LEU A 136 1.50 -3.31 -8.44
CA LEU A 136 1.34 -1.92 -8.05
C LEU A 136 -0.12 -1.47 -8.22
N GLU A 137 -0.69 -0.91 -7.16
CA GLU A 137 -2.05 -0.37 -7.15
C GLU A 137 -2.09 1.05 -6.59
N ILE A 138 -2.71 1.95 -7.37
CA ILE A 138 -2.76 3.40 -7.08
C ILE A 138 -4.19 3.92 -7.24
N TYR A 139 -4.68 4.61 -6.22
CA TYR A 139 -5.99 5.27 -6.19
C TYR A 139 -5.87 6.80 -6.14
N GLN A 140 -5.05 7.40 -7.01
CA GLN A 140 -4.83 8.85 -7.05
C GLN A 140 -4.81 9.40 -8.48
N ASP A 141 -5.14 10.68 -8.61
CA ASP A 141 -5.23 11.44 -9.86
C ASP A 141 -4.25 12.65 -9.87
N PRO A 142 -2.93 12.41 -9.98
CA PRO A 142 -1.93 13.46 -10.03
C PRO A 142 -2.05 14.36 -11.26
N PRO A 143 -1.31 15.49 -11.25
CA PRO A 143 -0.99 16.21 -12.48
C PRO A 143 -0.33 15.31 -13.53
N ARG A 144 -0.64 15.54 -14.81
CA ARG A 144 -0.23 14.73 -15.98
C ARG A 144 1.27 14.53 -16.18
N ASP A 145 2.11 15.42 -15.65
CA ASP A 145 3.55 15.45 -15.94
C ASP A 145 4.39 14.59 -14.99
N LEU A 146 3.75 13.79 -14.15
CA LEU A 146 4.44 13.05 -13.12
C LEU A 146 5.12 11.79 -13.66
N ASN A 147 6.44 11.75 -13.55
CA ASN A 147 7.21 10.61 -14.00
C ASN A 147 7.20 9.49 -12.94
N ILE A 148 6.68 8.33 -13.31
CA ILE A 148 6.68 7.12 -12.47
C ILE A 148 7.40 6.01 -13.22
N SER A 149 8.25 5.29 -12.48
CA SER A 149 8.83 4.06 -12.98
C SER A 149 7.88 2.89 -12.73
N PHE A 150 7.11 2.53 -13.74
CA PHE A 150 6.38 1.25 -13.75
C PHE A 150 7.41 0.15 -13.95
N THR A 151 7.59 -0.71 -12.95
CA THR A 151 8.50 -1.87 -13.01
C THR A 151 7.79 -3.18 -12.66
N SER A 152 6.50 -3.10 -12.33
CA SER A 152 5.69 -4.21 -11.84
C SER A 152 5.13 -5.02 -12.99
N LYS A 153 4.97 -6.34 -12.80
CA LYS A 153 4.25 -7.18 -13.76
C LYS A 153 2.79 -6.79 -13.90
N SER A 154 2.15 -6.37 -12.81
CA SER A 154 0.75 -5.95 -12.80
C SER A 154 0.63 -4.53 -12.26
N VAL A 155 -0.10 -3.69 -12.99
CA VAL A 155 -0.39 -2.30 -12.62
C VAL A 155 -1.90 -2.08 -12.63
N TYR A 156 -2.43 -1.54 -11.53
CA TYR A 156 -3.82 -1.12 -11.43
C TYR A 156 -3.92 0.33 -10.95
N ILE A 157 -4.61 1.16 -11.74
CA ILE A 157 -4.76 2.59 -11.45
C ILE A 157 -6.25 2.95 -11.54
N THR A 158 -6.82 3.40 -10.43
CA THR A 158 -8.27 3.66 -10.34
C THR A 158 -8.66 5.00 -10.97
N PHE A 159 -7.92 6.07 -10.69
CA PHE A 159 -8.14 7.39 -11.30
C PHE A 159 -7.03 7.63 -12.31
N SER A 160 -7.21 7.13 -13.53
CA SER A 160 -6.13 7.09 -14.54
C SER A 160 -6.24 8.17 -15.62
N SER A 161 -6.95 9.27 -15.35
CA SER A 161 -7.15 10.39 -16.29
C SER A 161 -5.84 11.08 -16.71
N TRP A 162 -4.79 10.90 -15.89
CA TRP A 162 -3.44 11.42 -16.10
C TRP A 162 -2.53 10.46 -16.89
N ILE A 163 -2.96 9.23 -17.14
CA ILE A 163 -2.21 8.27 -17.96
C ILE A 163 -2.24 8.71 -19.42
N THR A 164 -1.07 8.82 -20.02
CA THR A 164 -0.88 9.18 -21.42
C THR A 164 -0.36 7.97 -22.20
N LEU A 165 -0.36 8.04 -23.53
CA LEU A 165 0.29 7.02 -24.37
C LEU A 165 1.77 6.80 -23.99
N LYS A 166 2.48 7.85 -23.56
CA LYS A 166 3.86 7.74 -23.05
C LYS A 166 3.92 6.86 -21.80
N HIS A 167 2.98 7.02 -20.87
CA HIS A 167 2.89 6.19 -19.66
C HIS A 167 2.51 4.74 -20.01
N LEU A 168 1.59 4.52 -20.95
CA LEU A 168 1.31 3.17 -21.43
C LEU A 168 2.55 2.50 -22.02
N ASN A 169 3.31 3.22 -22.85
CA ASN A 169 4.51 2.70 -23.47
C ASN A 169 5.59 2.30 -22.45
N SER A 170 5.68 2.98 -21.30
CA SER A 170 6.58 2.53 -20.22
C SER A 170 6.08 1.29 -19.49
N MET A 171 4.79 0.95 -19.59
CA MET A 171 4.18 -0.27 -19.06
C MET A 171 4.19 -1.46 -20.04
N LYS A 172 4.83 -1.38 -21.22
CA LYS A 172 4.81 -2.49 -22.21
C LYS A 172 5.32 -3.85 -21.69
N HIS A 173 6.16 -3.82 -20.67
CA HIS A 173 6.69 -5.02 -20.04
C HIS A 173 5.72 -5.62 -19.00
N CYS A 174 4.67 -4.90 -18.61
CA CYS A 174 3.64 -5.38 -17.69
C CYS A 174 2.82 -6.49 -18.37
N THR A 175 2.56 -7.56 -17.64
CA THR A 175 1.63 -8.63 -18.04
C THR A 175 0.18 -8.17 -17.93
N VAL A 176 -0.15 -7.35 -16.94
CA VAL A 176 -1.52 -6.88 -16.69
C VAL A 176 -1.49 -5.37 -16.46
N ILE A 177 -2.27 -4.65 -17.26
CA ILE A 177 -2.51 -3.22 -17.09
C ILE A 177 -4.02 -3.05 -16.93
N ARG A 178 -4.44 -2.48 -15.79
CA ARG A 178 -5.85 -2.20 -15.52
C ARG A 178 -6.00 -0.72 -15.16
N LEU A 179 -6.71 0.01 -16.00
CA LEU A 179 -6.93 1.44 -15.86
C LEU A 179 -8.43 1.69 -15.73
N ARG A 180 -8.84 2.44 -14.71
CA ARG A 180 -10.21 2.95 -14.56
C ARG A 180 -10.23 4.46 -14.74
N GLU A 181 -11.35 4.98 -15.19
CA GLU A 181 -11.54 6.44 -15.38
C GLU A 181 -10.44 7.07 -16.26
N SER A 182 -9.98 6.31 -17.26
CA SER A 182 -8.99 6.75 -18.23
C SER A 182 -9.61 7.70 -19.25
N THR A 183 -8.79 8.61 -19.79
CA THR A 183 -9.13 9.44 -20.95
C THR A 183 -8.43 8.99 -22.23
N LEU A 184 -7.80 7.81 -22.23
CA LEU A 184 -7.17 7.22 -23.41
C LEU A 184 -8.21 6.94 -24.49
N THR A 185 -7.86 7.29 -25.74
CA THR A 185 -8.71 7.13 -26.91
C THR A 185 -8.48 5.78 -27.61
N ASP A 186 -9.35 5.42 -28.54
CA ASP A 186 -9.15 4.25 -29.39
C ASP A 186 -7.85 4.34 -30.21
N GLU A 187 -7.46 5.55 -30.62
CA GLU A 187 -6.21 5.82 -31.34
C GLU A 187 -4.98 5.56 -30.45
N ASP A 188 -5.04 5.96 -29.17
CA ASP A 188 -3.98 5.68 -28.20
C ASP A 188 -3.83 4.17 -27.97
N MET A 189 -4.95 3.46 -27.81
CA MET A 189 -4.95 2.02 -27.58
C MET A 189 -4.45 1.24 -28.79
N THR A 190 -4.85 1.62 -29.99
CA THR A 190 -4.36 1.04 -31.25
C THR A 190 -2.84 1.25 -31.34
N SER A 191 -2.38 2.48 -31.13
CA SER A 191 -0.94 2.82 -31.15
C SER A 191 -0.14 2.01 -30.13
N PHE A 192 -0.67 1.80 -28.92
CA PHE A 192 -0.02 1.00 -27.89
C PHE A 192 0.07 -0.48 -28.25
N LEU A 193 -1.02 -1.08 -28.75
CA LEU A 193 -1.10 -2.51 -29.04
C LEU A 193 -0.36 -2.94 -30.32
N GLU A 194 -0.23 -2.03 -31.29
CA GLU A 194 0.43 -2.29 -32.56
C GLU A 194 1.94 -1.97 -32.57
N SER A 195 2.47 -1.41 -31.47
CA SER A 195 3.88 -0.98 -31.37
C SER A 195 4.78 -1.95 -30.62
#